data_AF-R6Y368-F1
#
_entry.id   AF-R6Y368-F1
#
_cell.length_a   1.000
_cell.length_b   1.000
_cell.length_c   1.000
_cell.angle_alpha   90.00
_cell.angle_beta   90.00
_cell.angle_gamma   90.00
#
_symmetry.space_group_name_H-M   'P 1'
#
loop_
_entity.id
_entity.type
_entity.pdbx_description
1 polymer ?
#
loop_
_entity_poly.entity_id
_entity_poly.type
_entity_poly.pdbx_seq_one_letter_code
_entity_poly.pdbx_strand_id
1 'polypeptide(L)'
;MITERIEKRQHEKEELQAQLAVEMAKQVTLTTPQVRAYLYSLRQGDKNDENIKRGIINIFLRAVYLYDDRFILVLNGSNTPITIDDILLDEIEEGLEGDLTSCAGCSSLVADAPPE
;
A
#
# COMPACT_ATOMS: atom_id res chain seq x y z
N MET A 1 -25.83 -30.19 -32.04
CA MET A 1 -26.78 -29.25 -32.71
C MET A 1 -26.55 -27.81 -32.24
N ILE A 2 -27.16 -26.81 -32.90
CA ILE A 2 -27.07 -25.39 -32.49
C ILE A 2 -27.65 -25.18 -31.08
N THR A 3 -28.71 -25.91 -30.74
CA THR A 3 -29.39 -25.89 -29.42
C THR A 3 -28.47 -26.27 -28.26
N GLU A 4 -27.74 -27.38 -28.34
CA GLU A 4 -26.77 -27.79 -27.30
C GLU A 4 -25.67 -26.73 -27.06
N ARG A 5 -25.22 -26.05 -28.14
CA ARG A 5 -24.24 -24.94 -28.04
C ARG A 5 -24.84 -23.67 -27.42
N ILE A 6 -26.15 -23.48 -27.50
CA ILE A 6 -26.85 -22.36 -26.86
C ILE A 6 -27.02 -22.66 -25.36
N GLU A 7 -27.49 -23.85 -25.03
CA GLU A 7 -27.68 -24.31 -23.64
C GLU A 7 -26.35 -24.28 -22.87
N LYS A 8 -25.27 -24.80 -23.47
CA LYS A 8 -23.93 -24.73 -22.87
C LYS A 8 -23.51 -23.29 -22.56
N ARG A 9 -23.72 -22.36 -23.50
CA ARG A 9 -23.37 -20.94 -23.30
C ARG A 9 -24.26 -20.23 -22.28
N GLN A 10 -25.52 -20.65 -22.13
CA GLN A 10 -26.40 -20.14 -21.07
C GLN A 10 -25.92 -20.57 -19.69
N HIS A 11 -25.57 -21.84 -19.53
CA HIS A 11 -24.99 -22.34 -18.28
C HIS A 11 -23.68 -21.62 -17.93
N GLU A 12 -22.75 -21.48 -18.88
CA GLU A 12 -21.49 -20.76 -18.67
C GLU A 12 -21.72 -19.29 -18.28
N LYS A 13 -22.71 -18.64 -18.89
CA LYS A 13 -23.08 -17.26 -18.53
C LYS A 13 -23.60 -17.18 -17.09
N GLU A 14 -24.48 -18.09 -16.70
CA GLU A 14 -25.04 -18.13 -15.34
C GLU A 14 -23.94 -18.34 -14.29
N GLU A 15 -23.00 -19.25 -14.58
CA GLU A 15 -21.85 -19.51 -13.72
C GLU A 15 -20.94 -18.27 -13.57
N LEU A 16 -20.60 -17.61 -14.69
CA LEU A 16 -19.80 -16.38 -14.67
C LEU A 16 -20.51 -15.23 -13.95
N GLN A 17 -21.84 -15.13 -14.09
CA GLN A 17 -22.63 -14.12 -13.37
C GLN A 17 -22.63 -14.38 -11.86
N ALA A 18 -22.70 -15.64 -11.44
CA ALA A 18 -22.58 -16.01 -10.03
C ALA A 18 -21.19 -15.67 -9.47
N GLN A 19 -20.12 -15.99 -10.20
CA GLN A 19 -18.76 -15.63 -9.80
C GLN A 19 -18.56 -14.12 -9.72
N LEU A 20 -19.06 -13.36 -10.71
CA LEU A 20 -19.00 -11.91 -10.71
C LEU A 20 -19.72 -11.31 -9.49
N ALA A 21 -20.90 -11.83 -9.13
CA ALA A 21 -21.63 -11.37 -7.96
C ALA A 21 -20.85 -11.60 -6.66
N VAL A 22 -20.17 -12.75 -6.54
CA VAL A 22 -19.30 -13.05 -5.39
C VAL A 22 -18.12 -12.08 -5.33
N GLU A 23 -17.46 -11.80 -6.44
CA GLU A 23 -16.33 -10.85 -6.47
C GLU A 23 -16.77 -9.41 -6.22
N MET A 24 -17.92 -8.98 -6.77
CA MET A 24 -18.49 -7.67 -6.49
C MET A 24 -18.88 -7.52 -5.02
N ALA A 25 -19.39 -8.58 -4.38
CA ALA A 25 -19.71 -8.56 -2.95
C ALA A 25 -18.46 -8.43 -2.06
N LYS A 26 -17.28 -8.81 -2.54
CA LYS A 26 -16.00 -8.61 -1.85
C LYS A 26 -15.44 -7.20 -1.98
N GLN A 27 -15.90 -6.42 -2.97
CA GLN A 27 -15.44 -5.04 -3.12
C GLN A 27 -15.94 -4.19 -1.96
N VAL A 28 -14.99 -3.66 -1.19
CA VAL A 28 -15.29 -2.67 -0.16
C VAL A 28 -15.49 -1.32 -0.84
N THR A 29 -16.72 -0.83 -0.83
CA THR A 29 -17.05 0.51 -1.30
C THR A 29 -16.91 1.50 -0.14
N LEU A 30 -15.83 2.29 -0.15
CA LEU A 30 -15.63 3.35 0.82
C LEU A 30 -16.30 4.63 0.34
N THR A 31 -17.15 5.22 1.18
CA THR A 31 -17.78 6.51 0.91
C THR A 31 -16.80 7.66 1.19
N THR A 32 -16.97 8.79 0.51
CA THR A 32 -16.15 9.99 0.74
C THR A 32 -16.07 10.41 2.22
N PRO A 33 -17.16 10.39 3.00
CA PRO A 33 -17.09 10.69 4.44
C PRO A 33 -16.27 9.68 5.24
N GLN A 34 -16.35 8.38 4.92
CA GLN A 34 -15.55 7.34 5.58
C GLN A 34 -14.06 7.52 5.30
N VAL A 35 -13.69 7.75 4.04
CA VAL A 35 -12.29 8.02 3.66
C VAL A 35 -11.80 9.26 4.40
N ARG A 36 -12.58 10.33 4.41
CA ARG A 36 -12.25 11.56 5.13
C ARG A 36 -12.04 11.31 6.64
N ALA A 37 -12.96 10.59 7.28
CA ALA A 37 -12.86 10.28 8.70
C ALA A 37 -11.59 9.49 9.02
N TYR A 38 -11.24 8.50 8.18
CA TYR A 38 -10.03 7.71 8.34
C TYR A 38 -8.75 8.54 8.19
N LEU A 39 -8.70 9.43 7.19
CA LEU A 39 -7.56 10.34 7.04
C LEU A 39 -7.42 11.29 8.24
N TYR A 40 -8.53 11.75 8.82
CA TYR A 40 -8.50 12.54 10.05
C TYR A 40 -8.02 11.73 11.26
N SER A 41 -8.39 10.46 11.38
CA SER A 41 -7.89 9.60 12.46
C SER A 41 -6.39 9.34 12.33
N LEU A 42 -5.86 9.17 11.11
CA LEU A 42 -4.42 9.08 10.90
C LEU A 42 -3.70 10.38 11.27
N ARG A 43 -4.29 11.54 10.94
CA ARG A 43 -3.72 12.85 11.28
C ARG A 43 -3.69 13.11 12.79
N GLN A 44 -4.71 12.67 13.53
CA GLN A 44 -4.85 12.92 14.97
C GLN A 44 -4.28 11.79 15.83
N GLY A 45 -4.02 10.63 15.24
CA GLY A 45 -3.48 9.47 15.93
C GLY A 45 -2.08 9.70 16.47
N ASP A 46 -1.71 8.89 17.46
CA ASP A 46 -0.35 8.90 18.01
C ASP A 46 0.64 8.42 16.94
N LYS A 47 1.70 9.20 16.71
CA LYS A 47 2.77 8.87 15.77
C LYS A 47 3.59 7.66 16.21
N ASN A 48 3.57 7.35 17.50
CA ASN A 48 4.25 6.19 18.07
C ASN A 48 3.40 4.92 18.04
N ASP A 49 2.10 5.00 17.71
CA ASP A 49 1.23 3.83 17.59
C ASP A 49 1.50 3.06 16.29
N GLU A 50 1.76 1.76 16.41
CA GLU A 50 2.11 0.88 15.29
C GLU A 50 1.00 0.74 14.23
N ASN A 51 -0.27 0.84 14.62
CA ASN A 51 -1.38 0.78 13.67
C ASN A 51 -1.49 2.09 12.88
N ILE A 52 -1.24 3.22 13.53
CA ILE A 52 -1.19 4.54 12.86
C ILE A 52 0.01 4.59 11.89
N LYS A 53 1.20 4.18 12.33
CA LYS A 53 2.40 4.08 11.45
C LYS A 53 2.11 3.21 10.23
N ARG A 54 1.56 2.02 10.45
CA ARG A 54 1.20 1.08 9.37
C ARG A 54 0.14 1.65 8.43
N GLY A 55 -0.86 2.35 8.97
CA GLY A 55 -1.88 3.03 8.17
C GLY A 55 -1.29 4.12 7.27
N ILE A 56 -0.40 4.96 7.81
CA ILE A 56 0.30 6.00 7.04
C ILE A 56 1.11 5.37 5.91
N ILE A 57 1.92 4.34 6.22
CA ILE A 57 2.75 3.65 5.24
C ILE A 57 1.88 3.04 4.13
N ASN A 58 0.84 2.28 4.48
CA ASN A 58 0.00 1.59 3.50
C ASN A 58 -0.74 2.55 2.55
N ILE A 59 -1.11 3.73 3.02
CA ILE A 59 -1.87 4.69 2.21
C ILE A 59 -0.94 5.58 1.39
N PHE A 60 0.09 6.15 2.03
CA PHE A 60 0.89 7.20 1.42
C PHE A 60 2.18 6.70 0.82
N LEU A 61 2.80 5.62 1.31
CA LEU A 61 4.08 5.19 0.78
C LEU A 61 3.89 4.34 -0.48
N ARG A 62 4.52 4.76 -1.58
CA ARG A 62 4.52 4.04 -2.86
C ARG A 62 5.80 3.26 -3.05
N ALA A 63 6.93 3.92 -2.87
CA ALA A 63 8.25 3.33 -3.06
C ALA A 63 9.28 4.04 -2.19
N VAL A 64 10.36 3.32 -1.94
CA VAL A 64 11.52 3.76 -1.18
C VAL A 64 12.74 3.43 -2.02
N TYR A 65 13.61 4.41 -2.26
CA TYR A 65 14.92 4.18 -2.85
C TYR A 65 15.99 4.61 -1.85
N LEU A 66 16.88 3.68 -1.55
CA LEU A 66 18.02 3.91 -0.67
C LEU A 66 19.29 3.96 -1.53
N TYR A 67 20.04 5.04 -1.39
CA TYR A 67 21.37 5.22 -1.98
C TYR A 67 22.42 5.27 -0.88
N ASP A 68 23.69 5.43 -1.24
CA ASP A 68 24.78 5.47 -0.26
C ASP A 68 24.73 6.70 0.66
N ASP A 69 24.19 7.84 0.18
CA ASP A 69 24.21 9.13 0.89
C ASP A 69 22.81 9.69 1.20
N ARG A 70 21.78 9.15 0.54
CA ARG A 70 20.43 9.72 0.59
C ARG A 70 19.33 8.68 0.46
N PHE A 71 18.15 9.09 0.88
CA PHE A 71 16.94 8.31 0.82
C PHE A 71 15.86 9.07 0.06
N ILE A 72 15.24 8.40 -0.91
CA ILE A 72 14.14 8.96 -1.70
C ILE A 72 12.84 8.25 -1.34
N LEU A 73 11.86 9.02 -0.88
CA LEU A 73 10.49 8.58 -0.65
C LEU A 73 9.59 8.97 -1.82
N VAL A 74 8.92 7.99 -2.41
CA VAL A 74 7.84 8.24 -3.37
C VAL A 74 6.52 7.99 -2.68
N LEU A 75 5.68 9.02 -2.61
CA LEU A 75 4.37 8.99 -2.00
C LEU A 75 3.26 8.88 -3.05
N ASN A 76 2.21 8.15 -2.70
CA ASN A 76 0.94 8.14 -3.40
C ASN A 76 0.31 9.54 -3.35
N GLY A 77 0.45 10.28 -4.44
CA GLY A 77 -0.33 11.49 -4.72
C GLY A 77 -1.57 11.17 -5.55
N SER A 78 -2.38 12.18 -5.85
CA SER A 78 -3.61 11.99 -6.65
C SER A 78 -3.28 11.50 -8.06
N ASN A 79 -2.92 12.39 -8.97
CA ASN A 79 -2.61 12.02 -10.36
C ASN A 79 -1.10 11.92 -10.62
N THR A 80 -0.30 12.51 -9.73
CA THR A 80 1.16 12.52 -9.81
C THR A 80 1.72 12.07 -8.47
N PRO A 81 2.66 11.11 -8.46
CA PRO A 81 3.42 10.76 -7.26
C PRO A 81 4.18 11.98 -6.73
N ILE A 82 4.29 12.10 -5.42
CA ILE A 82 5.11 13.12 -4.76
C ILE A 82 6.43 12.46 -4.41
N THR A 83 7.55 13.08 -4.78
CA THR A 83 8.89 12.57 -4.47
C THR A 83 9.54 13.49 -3.45
N ILE A 84 10.11 12.90 -2.39
CA ILE A 84 10.95 13.57 -1.40
C ILE A 84 12.34 12.95 -1.55
N ASP A 85 13.30 13.72 -2.03
CA ASP A 85 14.64 13.26 -2.44
C ASP A 85 15.80 13.87 -1.65
N ASP A 86 15.51 14.81 -0.74
CA ASP A 86 16.50 15.53 0.07
C ASP A 86 16.67 14.95 1.49
N ILE A 87 16.37 13.65 1.71
CA ILE A 87 16.51 13.04 3.04
C ILE A 87 17.91 12.44 3.16
N LEU A 88 18.76 13.03 4.00
CA LEU A 88 20.11 12.53 4.29
C LEU A 88 20.07 11.31 5.20
N LEU A 89 20.96 10.35 4.97
CA LEU A 89 21.04 9.14 5.80
C LEU A 89 21.47 9.43 7.23
N ASP A 90 22.44 10.33 7.41
CA ASP A 90 22.95 10.71 8.73
C ASP A 90 21.83 11.24 9.65
N GLU A 91 20.87 12.00 9.11
CA GLU A 91 19.71 12.50 9.85
C GLU A 91 18.75 11.38 10.29
N ILE A 92 18.63 10.33 9.48
CA ILE A 92 17.83 9.14 9.81
C ILE A 92 18.55 8.34 10.90
N GLU A 93 19.84 8.12 10.77
CA GLU A 93 20.65 7.37 11.72
C GLU A 93 20.64 8.04 13.10
N GLU A 94 20.87 9.35 13.18
CA GLU A 94 20.78 10.12 14.43
C GLU A 94 19.38 9.98 15.08
N GLY A 95 18.31 10.01 14.28
CA GLY A 95 16.95 9.79 14.74
C GLY A 95 16.67 8.38 15.27
N LEU A 96 17.44 7.38 14.81
CA LEU A 96 17.28 5.97 15.17
C LEU A 96 18.21 5.52 16.30
N GLU A 97 19.32 6.23 16.58
CA GLU A 97 20.32 5.87 17.61
C GLU A 97 19.71 5.64 19.01
N GLY A 98 18.56 6.24 19.32
CA GLY A 98 17.82 6.03 20.58
C GLY A 98 16.91 4.79 20.63
N ASP A 99 16.54 4.20 19.50
CA ASP A 99 15.46 3.19 19.37
C ASP A 99 15.99 1.78 19.00
N LEU A 100 17.32 1.63 18.88
CA LEU A 100 18.03 0.41 18.46
C LEU A 100 17.85 -0.81 19.39
N THR A 101 17.23 -0.65 20.57
CA THR A 101 16.97 -1.78 21.47
C THR A 101 15.86 -2.73 20.96
N SER A 102 15.12 -2.35 19.91
CA SER A 102 14.08 -3.20 19.29
C SER A 102 14.48 -3.90 17.97
N CYS A 103 15.72 -3.73 17.49
CA CYS A 103 16.21 -4.29 16.21
C CYS A 103 16.31 -5.83 16.14
N ALA A 104 15.81 -6.57 17.13
CA ALA A 104 15.77 -8.03 17.13
C ALA A 104 14.86 -8.65 16.04
N GLY A 105 14.12 -7.82 15.28
CA GLY A 105 13.20 -8.25 14.22
C GLY A 105 13.51 -7.76 12.81
N CYS A 106 14.62 -7.04 12.58
CA CYS A 106 14.96 -6.57 11.25
C CYS A 106 15.37 -7.75 10.37
N SER A 107 14.61 -8.02 9.30
CA SER A 107 15.01 -9.00 8.28
C SER A 107 16.15 -8.42 7.45
N SER A 108 17.16 -9.24 7.14
CA SER A 108 18.20 -8.85 6.19
C SER A 108 17.57 -8.71 4.80
N LEU A 109 17.21 -7.50 4.42
CA LEU A 109 16.70 -7.21 3.10
C LEU A 109 17.91 -7.19 2.15
N VAL A 110 18.08 -8.27 1.38
CA VAL A 110 19.00 -8.29 0.23
C VAL A 110 18.17 -7.86 -0.97
N ALA A 111 18.15 -6.57 -1.28
CA ALA A 111 17.54 -6.05 -2.49
C ALA A 111 18.61 -5.94 -3.57
N ASP A 112 18.32 -6.44 -4.77
CA ASP A 112 19.13 -6.16 -5.95
C ASP A 112 19.09 -4.65 -6.26
N ALA A 113 20.22 -4.11 -6.72
CA ALA A 113 20.29 -2.72 -7.12
C ALA A 113 19.26 -2.45 -8.25
N PRO A 114 18.52 -1.33 -8.19
CA PRO A 114 17.60 -0.97 -9.26
C PRO A 114 18.37 -0.78 -10.58
N PRO A 115 17.75 -1.12 -11.73
CA PRO A 115 18.39 -0.97 -13.04
C PRO A 115 18.72 0.51 -13.34
N GLU A 116 19.87 0.73 -14.01
CA GLU A 116 20.35 2.04 -14.48
C GLU A 116 19.41 2.73 -15.47
#